data_AF-A0A3R6V8Y0-F1
#
_entry.id   AF-A0A3R6V8Y0-F1
#
_cell.length_a   1.000
_cell.length_b   1.000
_cell.length_c   1.000
_cell.angle_alpha   90.00
_cell.angle_beta   90.00
_cell.angle_gamma   90.00
#
_symmetry.space_group_name_H-M   'P 1'
#
loop_
_entity.id
_entity.type
_entity.pdbx_description
1 polymer ?
#
loop_
_entity_poly.entity_id
_entity_poly.type
_entity_poly.pdbx_seq_one_letter_code
_entity_poly.pdbx_strand_id
1 'polypeptide(L)'
;MKLLATMASGFEAITKKELQDLGYQVQLENGKAYFEGELADIVNTNLWLRSADRIKIVLKEFTATTFDELFENVKSVNWDNWLPLDAAFPVKGRSVRSQLHSEPDIQALTKKAIVDKMTTVYHRHGWLPESGPTFQIEIRLVKDHAELTLDTTGESLFKRGYRQEHGGAPLKENFAAALVLLTPWRANDPFCDPTTGSGTIAIEAALIGRNIAPGLQRHFAFEKFPWFDSNLLTNAQEQARTQILPSGDLQIQASDIDGSMIDIAKLNAHQAGVLHDISFKQVAVKDLNITTDNGILIANPPYGKRMQDQKQARNLYQQMGDNFSKLTTWSKYYLSSDLEFEKYYGTKATKRRKLYNGALRTDFFQYWGHPTYKK
;
A
#
# COMPACT_ATOMS: atom_id res chain seq x y z
N MET A 1 6.19 22.26 1.80
CA MET A 1 7.14 21.34 2.47
C MET A 1 7.22 20.10 1.61
N LYS A 2 8.42 19.56 1.37
CA LYS A 2 8.59 18.40 0.50
C LYS A 2 8.15 17.12 1.21
N LEU A 3 7.14 16.47 0.66
CA LEU A 3 6.59 15.19 1.12
C LEU A 3 6.95 14.07 0.15
N LEU A 4 7.03 12.87 0.70
CA LEU A 4 7.39 11.65 -0.01
C LEU A 4 6.39 10.54 0.33
N ALA A 5 5.71 10.03 -0.69
CA ALA A 5 5.00 8.76 -0.63
C ALA A 5 5.93 7.64 -1.13
N THR A 6 6.16 6.61 -0.32
CA THR A 6 6.86 5.40 -0.78
C THR A 6 5.85 4.35 -1.20
N MET A 7 6.16 3.54 -2.22
CA MET A 7 5.31 2.43 -2.67
C MET A 7 6.13 1.27 -3.23
N ALA A 8 5.47 0.12 -3.39
CA ALA A 8 6.06 -1.01 -4.11
C ALA A 8 6.30 -0.67 -5.59
N SER A 9 7.40 -1.17 -6.12
CA SER A 9 7.77 -0.95 -7.53
C SER A 9 6.71 -1.53 -8.47
N GLY A 10 6.32 -0.75 -9.47
CA GLY A 10 5.23 -1.06 -10.39
C GLY A 10 3.93 -0.33 -10.05
N PHE A 11 3.78 0.30 -8.89
CA PHE A 11 2.58 1.08 -8.53
C PHE A 11 2.77 2.59 -8.57
N GLU A 12 3.93 3.09 -9.00
CA GLU A 12 4.24 4.53 -9.06
C GLU A 12 3.16 5.31 -9.83
N ALA A 13 2.69 4.78 -10.97
CA ALA A 13 1.65 5.41 -11.76
C ALA A 13 0.28 5.47 -11.05
N ILE A 14 -0.03 4.49 -10.20
CA ILE A 14 -1.28 4.46 -9.43
C ILE A 14 -1.19 5.47 -8.29
N THR A 15 -0.12 5.45 -7.51
CA THR A 15 0.03 6.42 -6.42
C THR A 15 0.13 7.85 -6.94
N LYS A 16 0.79 8.07 -8.09
CA LYS A 16 0.77 9.37 -8.76
C LYS A 16 -0.66 9.81 -9.07
N LYS A 17 -1.47 8.92 -9.62
CA LYS A 17 -2.87 9.24 -9.93
C LYS A 17 -3.65 9.59 -8.66
N GLU A 18 -3.54 8.79 -7.59
CA GLU A 18 -4.20 9.11 -6.32
C GLU A 18 -3.78 10.48 -5.76
N LEU A 19 -2.49 10.81 -5.81
CA LEU A 19 -1.98 12.13 -5.40
C LEU A 19 -2.51 13.26 -6.32
N GLN A 20 -2.61 13.03 -7.62
CA GLN A 20 -3.17 14.00 -8.57
C GLN A 20 -4.67 14.22 -8.33
N ASP A 21 -5.41 13.16 -8.02
CA ASP A 21 -6.83 13.22 -7.67
C ASP A 21 -7.05 14.02 -6.36
N LEU A 22 -6.05 14.05 -5.47
CA LEU A 22 -6.01 14.92 -4.28
C LEU A 22 -5.49 16.35 -4.56
N GLY A 23 -5.12 16.67 -5.81
CA GLY A 23 -4.71 18.01 -6.23
C GLY A 23 -3.21 18.29 -6.26
N TYR A 24 -2.35 17.28 -6.04
CA TYR A 24 -0.90 17.50 -5.99
C TYR A 24 -0.23 17.38 -7.36
N GLN A 25 0.83 18.19 -7.55
CA GLN A 25 1.83 17.95 -8.59
C GLN A 25 2.85 16.94 -8.09
N VAL A 26 3.15 15.93 -8.92
CA VAL A 26 3.89 14.74 -8.48
C VAL A 26 5.10 14.46 -9.37
N GLN A 27 6.27 14.41 -8.76
CA GLN A 27 7.49 13.89 -9.37
C GLN A 27 7.67 12.42 -8.98
N LEU A 28 7.75 11.54 -9.98
CA LEU A 28 7.95 10.12 -9.76
C LEU A 28 9.42 9.72 -9.83
N GLU A 29 9.79 8.81 -8.94
CA GLU A 29 11.00 8.00 -9.02
C GLU A 29 10.65 6.52 -8.73
N ASN A 30 11.59 5.61 -8.93
CA ASN A 30 11.34 4.19 -8.69
C ASN A 30 10.99 3.92 -7.21
N GLY A 31 9.76 3.45 -6.97
CA GLY A 31 9.19 3.21 -5.63
C GLY A 31 8.94 4.47 -4.79
N LYS A 32 8.93 5.67 -5.40
CA LYS A 32 8.75 6.95 -4.71
C LYS A 32 7.94 7.96 -5.51
N ALA A 33 7.13 8.76 -4.81
CA ALA A 33 6.44 9.91 -5.36
C ALA A 33 6.67 11.12 -4.45
N TYR A 34 7.25 12.17 -5.00
CA TYR A 34 7.50 13.44 -4.31
C TYR A 34 6.45 14.47 -4.69
N PHE A 35 6.03 15.26 -3.71
CA PHE A 35 5.06 16.33 -3.87
C PHE A 35 5.28 17.40 -2.78
N GLU A 36 4.77 18.60 -3.01
CA GLU A 36 4.78 19.68 -2.01
C GLU A 36 3.45 19.71 -1.27
N GLY A 37 3.49 20.00 0.03
CA GLY A 37 2.30 20.21 0.85
C GLY A 37 2.58 20.90 2.18
N GLU A 38 1.54 20.98 3.01
CA GLU A 38 1.52 21.51 4.36
C GLU A 38 1.13 20.43 5.38
N LEU A 39 0.91 20.81 6.65
CA LEU A 39 0.55 19.86 7.71
C LEU A 39 -0.77 19.14 7.42
N ALA A 40 -1.75 19.83 6.84
CA ALA A 40 -3.01 19.23 6.41
C ALA A 40 -2.81 18.14 5.34
N ASP A 41 -1.78 18.28 4.49
CA ASP A 41 -1.52 17.32 3.41
C ASP A 41 -0.89 16.03 3.92
N ILE A 42 -0.15 16.09 5.04
CA ILE A 42 0.27 14.89 5.78
C ILE A 42 -0.95 14.08 6.22
N VAL A 43 -1.98 14.76 6.77
CA VAL A 43 -3.23 14.11 7.17
C VAL A 43 -3.95 13.53 5.96
N ASN A 44 -4.20 14.35 4.94
CA ASN A 44 -4.97 13.96 3.77
C ASN A 44 -4.35 12.75 3.07
N THR A 45 -3.03 12.76 2.87
CA THR A 45 -2.34 11.66 2.16
C THR A 45 -2.20 10.39 3.00
N ASN A 46 -2.01 10.48 4.32
CA ASN A 46 -2.07 9.30 5.20
C ASN A 46 -3.50 8.71 5.26
N LEU A 47 -4.52 9.57 5.22
CA LEU A 47 -5.92 9.16 5.30
C LEU A 47 -6.41 8.50 4.00
N TRP A 48 -6.04 9.05 2.85
CA TRP A 48 -6.66 8.72 1.56
C TRP A 48 -5.86 7.78 0.65
N LEU A 49 -4.52 7.76 0.72
CA LEU A 49 -3.74 6.96 -0.23
C LEU A 49 -3.88 5.45 0.04
N ARG A 50 -4.39 4.74 -0.97
CA ARG A 50 -4.59 3.28 -0.90
C ARG A 50 -3.35 2.55 -1.36
N SER A 51 -2.66 3.00 -2.40
CA SER A 51 -1.51 2.26 -2.97
C SER A 51 -0.16 2.52 -2.27
N ALA A 52 -0.04 3.58 -1.48
CA ALA A 52 1.19 3.93 -0.79
C ALA A 52 1.52 2.98 0.38
N ASP A 53 2.80 2.87 0.73
CA ASP A 53 3.30 2.19 1.93
C ASP A 53 3.39 3.14 3.12
N ARG A 54 3.86 4.39 2.90
CA ARG A 54 4.12 5.42 3.93
C ARG A 54 4.17 6.81 3.32
N ILE A 55 3.84 7.82 4.13
CA ILE A 55 4.09 9.24 3.90
C ILE A 55 5.18 9.75 4.85
N LYS A 56 6.14 10.49 4.29
CA LYS A 56 7.30 11.03 4.99
C LYS A 56 7.52 12.50 4.64
N ILE A 57 8.11 13.24 5.57
CA ILE A 57 8.65 14.57 5.31
C ILE A 57 10.10 14.40 4.87
N VAL A 58 10.49 15.03 3.76
CA VAL A 58 11.89 15.13 3.35
C VAL A 58 12.52 16.30 4.10
N LEU A 59 13.34 15.99 5.09
CA LEU A 59 14.00 16.99 5.96
C LEU A 59 15.17 17.64 5.24
N LYS A 60 15.96 16.85 4.50
CA LYS A 60 17.10 17.34 3.74
C LYS A 60 17.55 16.33 2.68
N GLU A 61 18.05 16.84 1.57
CA GLU A 61 18.75 16.08 0.52
C GLU A 61 20.13 16.68 0.30
N PHE A 62 21.16 15.83 0.14
CA PHE A 62 22.54 16.27 -0.04
C PHE A 62 23.42 15.14 -0.56
N THR A 63 24.58 15.48 -1.14
CA THR A 63 25.62 14.50 -1.49
C THR A 63 26.55 14.29 -0.28
N ALA A 64 26.92 13.05 0.00
CA ALA A 64 27.92 12.69 1.00
C ALA A 64 28.73 11.49 0.55
N THR A 65 30.04 11.70 0.40
CA THR A 65 31.03 10.68 0.05
C THR A 65 31.92 10.34 1.25
N THR A 66 32.00 11.22 2.24
CA THR A 66 32.73 11.02 3.50
C THR A 66 31.80 11.06 4.71
N PHE A 67 32.21 10.43 5.81
CA PHE A 67 31.45 10.47 7.06
C PHE A 67 31.36 11.87 7.66
N ASP A 68 32.40 12.71 7.50
CA ASP A 68 32.37 14.10 7.96
C ASP A 68 31.32 14.92 7.18
N GLU A 69 31.25 14.75 5.85
CA GLU A 69 30.20 15.37 5.03
C GLU A 69 28.80 14.93 5.48
N LEU A 70 28.61 13.64 5.78
CA LEU A 70 27.35 13.11 6.29
C LEU A 70 26.98 13.76 7.63
N PHE A 71 27.93 13.81 8.56
CA PHE A 71 27.73 14.37 9.89
C PHE A 71 27.35 15.85 9.85
N GLU A 72 28.14 16.67 9.16
CA GLU A 72 27.88 18.12 9.08
C GLU A 72 26.57 18.44 8.35
N ASN A 73 26.25 17.69 7.29
CA ASN A 73 24.98 17.88 6.59
C ASN A 73 23.76 17.52 7.44
N VAL A 74 23.81 16.42 8.20
CA VAL A 74 22.73 16.03 9.13
C VAL A 74 22.62 17.03 10.27
N LYS A 75 23.75 17.46 10.86
CA LYS A 75 23.80 18.41 11.97
C LYS A 75 23.24 19.79 11.61
N SER A 76 23.39 20.21 10.35
CA SER A 76 22.91 21.53 9.89
C SER A 76 21.38 21.67 9.81
N VAL A 77 20.62 20.58 9.90
CA VAL A 77 19.14 20.66 9.96
C VAL A 77 18.72 21.36 11.24
N ASN A 78 17.71 22.23 11.16
CA ASN A 78 17.09 22.86 12.32
C ASN A 78 16.18 21.85 13.03
N TRP A 79 16.80 20.91 13.74
CA TRP A 79 16.12 19.78 14.39
C TRP A 79 15.10 20.21 15.44
N ASP A 80 15.29 21.36 16.07
CA ASP A 80 14.38 21.97 17.03
C ASP A 80 13.01 22.33 16.45
N ASN A 81 12.92 22.53 15.12
CA ASN A 81 11.63 22.70 14.44
C ASN A 81 10.80 21.40 14.41
N TRP A 82 11.43 20.24 14.62
CA TRP A 82 10.82 18.92 14.43
C TRP A 82 10.81 18.07 15.69
N LEU A 83 11.89 18.13 16.47
CA LEU A 83 12.13 17.28 17.63
C LEU A 83 12.05 18.15 18.89
N PRO A 84 11.07 17.91 19.78
CA PRO A 84 11.10 18.47 21.13
C PRO A 84 12.30 17.90 21.92
N LEU A 85 12.61 18.54 23.06
CA LEU A 85 13.74 18.15 23.93
C LEU A 85 13.69 16.68 24.37
N ASP A 86 12.49 16.12 24.57
CA ASP A 86 12.26 14.77 25.06
C ASP A 86 11.96 13.75 23.95
N ALA A 87 12.07 14.14 22.68
CA ALA A 87 11.80 13.28 21.53
C ALA A 87 12.59 11.96 21.61
N ALA A 88 11.91 10.83 21.36
CA ALA A 88 12.58 9.59 21.04
C ALA A 88 12.80 9.54 19.52
N PHE A 89 14.04 9.43 19.03
CA PHE A 89 14.33 9.53 17.59
C PHE A 89 15.21 8.37 17.10
N PRO A 90 14.66 7.16 16.92
CA PRO A 90 15.40 6.05 16.33
C PRO A 90 15.75 6.38 14.88
N VAL A 91 16.96 6.00 14.46
CA VAL A 91 17.47 6.22 13.09
C VAL A 91 17.56 4.90 12.35
N LYS A 92 16.99 4.83 11.15
CA LYS A 92 17.26 3.77 10.18
C LYS A 92 18.14 4.31 9.07
N GLY A 93 19.13 3.53 8.68
CA GLY A 93 20.06 3.87 7.61
C GLY A 93 20.01 2.80 6.54
N ARG A 94 20.06 3.23 5.28
CA ARG A 94 20.18 2.34 4.13
C ARG A 94 21.16 2.91 3.12
N SER A 95 22.02 2.08 2.55
CA SER A 95 22.93 2.53 1.51
C SER A 95 22.91 1.60 0.30
N VAL A 96 22.84 2.19 -0.90
CA VAL A 96 22.80 1.43 -2.16
C VAL A 96 23.73 2.08 -3.18
N ARG A 97 24.80 1.37 -3.56
CA ARG A 97 25.78 1.84 -4.56
C ARG A 97 26.39 3.21 -4.21
N SER A 98 26.75 3.41 -2.95
CA SER A 98 27.40 4.63 -2.44
C SER A 98 28.73 4.26 -1.77
N GLN A 99 29.65 5.21 -1.68
CA GLN A 99 30.95 5.07 -1.02
C GLN A 99 30.77 4.74 0.46
N LEU A 100 29.89 5.49 1.14
CA LEU A 100 29.43 5.18 2.48
C LEU A 100 28.48 3.98 2.41
N HIS A 101 28.97 2.77 2.67
CA HIS A 101 28.23 1.53 2.50
C HIS A 101 27.80 0.86 3.83
N SER A 102 28.45 1.21 4.94
CA SER A 102 28.14 0.66 6.26
C SER A 102 26.86 1.29 6.82
N GLU A 103 25.73 0.58 6.68
CA GLU A 103 24.44 1.02 7.21
C GLU A 103 24.46 1.28 8.73
N PRO A 104 25.10 0.45 9.58
CA PRO A 104 25.22 0.73 11.01
C PRO A 104 26.00 2.03 11.32
N ASP A 105 27.09 2.31 10.61
CA ASP A 105 27.88 3.52 10.82
C ASP A 105 27.11 4.77 10.40
N ILE A 106 26.40 4.70 9.26
CA ILE A 106 25.51 5.76 8.80
C ILE A 106 24.42 6.05 9.85
N GLN A 107 23.83 5.01 10.44
CA GLN A 107 22.82 5.15 11.51
C GLN A 107 23.40 5.82 12.75
N ALA A 108 24.51 5.30 13.26
CA ALA A 108 25.17 5.80 14.46
C ALA A 108 25.62 7.26 14.28
N LEU A 109 26.21 7.58 13.13
CA LEU A 109 26.71 8.93 12.86
C LEU A 109 25.57 9.93 12.66
N THR A 110 24.49 9.53 11.98
CA THR A 110 23.28 10.36 11.85
C THR A 110 22.68 10.63 13.23
N LYS A 111 22.54 9.60 14.08
CA LYS A 111 22.05 9.76 15.46
C LYS A 111 22.94 10.72 16.25
N LYS A 112 24.27 10.57 16.15
CA LYS A 112 25.25 11.44 16.81
C LYS A 112 25.13 12.91 16.35
N ALA A 113 24.98 13.15 15.05
CA ALA A 113 24.82 14.50 14.49
C ALA A 113 23.56 15.20 14.99
N ILE A 114 22.45 14.45 15.09
CA ILE A 114 21.19 14.96 15.65
C ILE A 114 21.36 15.31 17.13
N VAL A 115 21.94 14.40 17.92
CA VAL A 115 22.20 14.63 19.36
C VAL A 115 23.07 15.87 19.57
N ASP A 116 24.13 16.05 18.76
CA ASP A 116 25.04 17.18 18.86
C ASP A 116 24.35 18.53 18.58
N LYS A 117 23.55 18.60 17.50
CA LYS A 117 22.73 19.78 17.20
C LYS A 117 21.71 20.07 18.31
N MET A 118 20.98 19.05 18.77
CA MET A 118 19.96 19.19 19.81
C MET A 118 20.55 19.63 21.16
N THR A 119 21.69 19.06 21.56
CA THR A 119 22.43 19.45 22.77
C THR A 119 22.80 20.93 22.74
N THR A 120 23.24 21.42 21.58
CA THR A 120 23.60 22.83 21.37
C THR A 120 22.39 23.75 21.46
N VAL A 121 21.30 23.42 20.75
CA VAL A 121 20.10 24.26 20.68
C VAL A 121 19.37 24.34 22.02
N TYR A 122 19.26 23.23 22.74
CA TYR A 122 18.57 23.18 24.04
C TYR A 122 19.47 23.48 25.24
N HIS A 123 20.72 23.90 25.01
CA HIS A 123 21.71 24.18 26.06
C HIS A 123 21.86 23.05 27.09
N ARG A 124 21.77 21.80 26.63
CA ARG A 124 21.75 20.60 27.49
C ARG A 124 23.02 19.81 27.34
N HIS A 125 24.02 20.15 28.16
CA HIS A 125 25.29 19.42 28.21
C HIS A 125 25.11 18.11 28.99
N GLY A 126 24.67 17.04 28.32
CA GLY A 126 24.46 15.72 28.93
C GLY A 126 23.53 14.81 28.13
N TRP A 127 22.97 13.79 28.78
CA TRP A 127 22.02 12.87 28.16
C TRP A 127 20.72 13.59 27.76
N LEU A 128 20.34 13.49 26.48
CA LEU A 128 19.04 13.90 25.97
C LEU A 128 17.99 12.85 26.35
N PRO A 129 16.88 13.22 27.01
CA PRO A 129 15.85 12.26 27.36
C PRO A 129 15.12 11.85 26.09
N GLU A 130 14.88 10.56 25.94
CA GLU A 130 14.06 10.00 24.85
C GLU A 130 12.77 9.40 25.44
N SER A 131 12.10 10.18 26.30
CA SER A 131 10.91 9.78 27.06
C SER A 131 9.58 10.21 26.42
N GLY A 132 9.64 11.09 25.43
CA GLY A 132 8.49 11.65 24.72
C GLY A 132 8.09 10.83 23.48
N PRO A 133 7.37 11.46 22.53
CA PRO A 133 6.89 10.78 21.33
C PRO A 133 8.01 10.33 20.40
N THR A 134 7.76 9.28 19.63
CA THR A 134 8.73 8.69 18.71
C THR A 134 8.70 9.34 17.33
N PHE A 135 9.84 9.88 16.90
CA PHE A 135 10.10 10.44 15.58
C PHE A 135 11.04 9.51 14.82
N GLN A 136 10.47 8.62 14.00
CA GLN A 136 11.29 7.69 13.22
C GLN A 136 12.01 8.45 12.09
N ILE A 137 13.33 8.59 12.25
CA ILE A 137 14.20 9.19 11.24
C ILE A 137 14.74 8.09 10.34
N GLU A 138 14.79 8.37 9.04
CA GLU A 138 15.44 7.50 8.08
C GLU A 138 16.39 8.28 7.19
N ILE A 139 17.59 7.74 6.99
CA ILE A 139 18.56 8.26 6.04
C ILE A 139 18.85 7.19 4.97
N ARG A 140 18.70 7.57 3.70
CA ARG A 140 18.92 6.68 2.57
C ARG A 140 19.90 7.27 1.59
N LEU A 141 20.99 6.55 1.33
CA LEU A 141 22.00 6.92 0.35
C LEU A 141 21.83 6.08 -0.92
N VAL A 142 21.78 6.76 -2.07
CA VAL A 142 21.85 6.09 -3.38
C VAL A 142 22.81 6.85 -4.28
N LYS A 143 23.87 6.18 -4.75
CA LYS A 143 24.90 6.81 -5.57
C LYS A 143 25.42 8.11 -4.92
N ASP A 144 25.78 8.01 -3.64
CA ASP A 144 26.29 9.10 -2.80
C ASP A 144 25.29 10.24 -2.50
N HIS A 145 24.06 10.19 -3.03
CA HIS A 145 23.00 11.13 -2.68
C HIS A 145 22.20 10.63 -1.47
N ALA A 146 22.31 11.34 -0.35
CA ALA A 146 21.59 11.11 0.88
C ALA A 146 20.23 11.84 0.88
N GLU A 147 19.19 11.12 1.29
CA GLU A 147 17.87 11.65 1.58
C GLU A 147 17.53 11.34 3.04
N LEU A 148 17.30 12.39 3.82
CA LEU A 148 16.96 12.33 5.23
C LEU A 148 15.47 12.65 5.41
N THR A 149 14.75 11.74 6.06
CA THR A 149 13.29 11.80 6.16
C THR A 149 12.78 11.55 7.59
N LEU A 150 11.61 12.11 7.88
CA LEU A 150 10.81 11.83 9.08
C LEU A 150 9.53 11.08 8.66
N ASP A 151 9.29 9.91 9.25
CA ASP A 151 8.07 9.15 9.01
C ASP A 151 6.88 9.74 9.76
N THR A 152 5.82 10.06 9.02
CA THR A 152 4.56 10.57 9.58
C THR A 152 3.54 9.44 9.81
N THR A 153 3.79 8.26 9.24
CA THR A 153 2.80 7.17 9.15
C THR A 153 2.84 6.25 10.38
N GLY A 154 4.02 5.86 10.86
CA GLY A 154 4.17 4.91 11.97
C GLY A 154 4.07 3.45 11.51
N GLU A 155 2.91 2.81 11.62
CA GLU A 155 2.71 1.51 10.97
C GLU A 155 2.51 1.69 9.47
N SER A 156 2.96 0.76 8.62
CA SER A 156 2.79 0.92 7.17
C SER A 156 1.32 1.03 6.78
N LEU A 157 1.01 1.86 5.79
CA LEU A 157 -0.35 2.18 5.35
C LEU A 157 -1.17 0.94 5.05
N PHE A 158 -0.60 -0.12 4.47
CA PHE A 158 -1.34 -1.36 4.19
C PHE A 158 -2.07 -1.94 5.42
N LYS A 159 -1.57 -1.72 6.64
CA LYS A 159 -2.27 -2.15 7.86
C LYS A 159 -3.49 -1.26 8.15
N ARG A 160 -4.63 -1.51 7.48
CA ARG A 160 -5.83 -0.64 7.60
C ARG A 160 -6.50 -0.70 8.97
N GLY A 161 -6.27 -1.78 9.72
CA GLY A 161 -6.88 -2.06 11.02
C GLY A 161 -7.93 -3.18 10.99
N TYR A 162 -8.43 -3.57 9.82
CA TYR A 162 -9.49 -4.58 9.73
C TYR A 162 -9.01 -6.03 9.82
N ARG A 163 -7.73 -6.30 9.56
CA ARG A 163 -7.20 -7.66 9.46
C ARG A 163 -6.84 -8.21 10.85
N GLN A 164 -7.68 -9.10 11.37
CA GLN A 164 -7.47 -9.79 12.65
C GLN A 164 -6.78 -11.14 12.43
N GLU A 165 -7.28 -11.92 11.46
CA GLU A 165 -6.76 -13.23 11.11
C GLU A 165 -6.35 -13.28 9.63
N HIS A 166 -5.36 -14.12 9.35
CA HIS A 166 -4.85 -14.32 8.00
C HIS A 166 -4.66 -15.80 7.68
N GLY A 167 -4.94 -16.17 6.43
CA GLY A 167 -4.51 -17.46 5.88
C GLY A 167 -3.00 -17.52 5.63
N GLY A 168 -2.56 -18.55 4.91
CA GLY A 168 -1.16 -18.70 4.50
C GLY A 168 -0.75 -17.62 3.49
N ALA A 169 -0.01 -16.60 3.95
CA ALA A 169 0.59 -15.53 3.13
C ALA A 169 -0.42 -14.66 2.34
N PRO A 170 -1.23 -13.84 3.03
CA PRO A 170 -2.21 -12.97 2.37
C PRO A 170 -1.54 -11.81 1.62
N LEU A 171 -2.23 -11.29 0.60
CA LEU A 171 -1.81 -10.10 -0.12
C LEU A 171 -1.83 -8.88 0.81
N LYS A 172 -0.88 -7.95 0.64
CA LYS A 172 -0.95 -6.65 1.32
C LYS A 172 -2.12 -5.84 0.77
N GLU A 173 -2.81 -5.11 1.63
CA GLU A 173 -3.99 -4.31 1.33
C GLU A 173 -3.70 -3.23 0.29
N ASN A 174 -2.57 -2.52 0.41
CA ASN A 174 -2.19 -1.52 -0.59
C ASN A 174 -1.92 -2.12 -1.97
N PHE A 175 -1.34 -3.33 -2.02
CA PHE A 175 -1.17 -4.08 -3.24
C PHE A 175 -2.53 -4.48 -3.82
N ALA A 176 -3.44 -5.02 -3.02
CA ALA A 176 -4.79 -5.40 -3.43
C ALA A 176 -5.59 -4.19 -3.97
N ALA A 177 -5.58 -3.06 -3.27
CA ALA A 177 -6.19 -1.82 -3.74
C ALA A 177 -5.59 -1.37 -5.07
N ALA A 178 -4.26 -1.42 -5.20
CA ALA A 178 -3.59 -1.07 -6.45
C ALA A 178 -3.96 -2.00 -7.62
N LEU A 179 -4.23 -3.29 -7.36
CA LEU A 179 -4.77 -4.20 -8.39
C LEU A 179 -6.15 -3.76 -8.86
N VAL A 180 -7.06 -3.41 -7.94
CA VAL A 180 -8.39 -2.91 -8.29
C VAL A 180 -8.28 -1.62 -9.11
N LEU A 181 -7.47 -0.66 -8.65
CA LEU A 181 -7.23 0.62 -9.31
C LEU A 181 -6.51 0.51 -10.67
N LEU A 182 -5.87 -0.63 -10.96
CA LEU A 182 -5.30 -0.92 -12.28
C LEU A 182 -6.32 -1.39 -13.31
N THR A 183 -7.50 -1.78 -12.86
CA THR A 183 -8.61 -2.17 -13.73
C THR A 183 -9.51 -0.96 -14.02
N PRO A 184 -10.37 -1.02 -15.05
CA PRO A 184 -11.37 0.01 -15.29
C PRO A 184 -12.61 -0.13 -14.38
N TRP A 185 -12.57 -0.99 -13.34
CA TRP A 185 -13.71 -1.26 -12.47
C TRP A 185 -14.27 0.02 -11.84
N ARG A 186 -15.60 0.10 -11.81
CA ARG A 186 -16.36 1.14 -11.11
C ARG A 186 -17.33 0.50 -10.14
N ALA A 187 -17.76 1.28 -9.14
CA ALA A 187 -18.67 0.80 -8.08
C ALA A 187 -19.95 0.13 -8.58
N ASN A 188 -20.46 0.55 -9.74
CA ASN A 188 -21.67 0.02 -10.37
C ASN A 188 -21.43 -1.19 -11.28
N ASP A 189 -20.18 -1.56 -11.54
CA ASP A 189 -19.83 -2.74 -12.33
C ASP A 189 -19.80 -3.99 -11.44
N PRO A 190 -20.28 -5.15 -11.91
CA PRO A 190 -20.11 -6.41 -11.19
C PRO A 190 -18.62 -6.71 -10.94
N PHE A 191 -18.30 -7.17 -9.73
CA PHE A 191 -16.95 -7.56 -9.34
C PHE A 191 -16.93 -9.00 -8.85
N CYS A 192 -15.92 -9.78 -9.23
CA CYS A 192 -15.72 -11.13 -8.74
C CYS A 192 -14.28 -11.39 -8.31
N ASP A 193 -14.10 -11.91 -7.10
CA ASP A 193 -12.86 -12.52 -6.62
C ASP A 193 -13.09 -14.01 -6.35
N PRO A 194 -12.72 -14.91 -7.29
CA PRO A 194 -13.06 -16.32 -7.22
C PRO A 194 -12.10 -17.15 -6.35
N THR A 195 -11.04 -16.54 -5.80
CA THR A 195 -10.04 -17.19 -4.94
C THR A 195 -9.69 -16.25 -3.79
N THR A 196 -10.72 -15.83 -3.05
CA THR A 196 -10.66 -14.66 -2.21
C THR A 196 -9.78 -14.83 -0.96
N GLY A 197 -9.55 -16.06 -0.52
CA GLY A 197 -8.86 -16.36 0.72
C GLY A 197 -9.45 -15.54 1.87
N SER A 198 -8.62 -14.74 2.55
CA SER A 198 -9.04 -13.85 3.64
C SER A 198 -9.83 -12.59 3.21
N GLY A 199 -10.24 -12.47 1.94
CA GLY A 199 -11.13 -11.40 1.46
C GLY A 199 -10.45 -10.11 1.01
N THR A 200 -9.12 -10.04 0.97
CA THR A 200 -8.40 -8.75 0.84
C THR A 200 -8.78 -7.96 -0.41
N ILE A 201 -8.85 -8.60 -1.58
CA ILE A 201 -9.17 -7.91 -2.85
C ILE A 201 -10.62 -7.42 -2.84
N ALA A 202 -11.56 -8.27 -2.41
CA ALA A 202 -12.97 -7.91 -2.31
C ALA A 202 -13.23 -6.78 -1.30
N ILE A 203 -12.54 -6.79 -0.14
CA ILE A 203 -12.64 -5.72 0.87
C ILE A 203 -12.11 -4.40 0.31
N GLU A 204 -10.94 -4.39 -0.31
CA GLU A 204 -10.40 -3.15 -0.89
C GLU A 204 -11.27 -2.63 -2.05
N ALA A 205 -11.86 -3.52 -2.87
CA ALA A 205 -12.85 -3.14 -3.87
C ALA A 205 -14.08 -2.49 -3.23
N ALA A 206 -14.61 -3.05 -2.14
CA ALA A 206 -15.75 -2.47 -1.42
C ALA A 206 -15.40 -1.11 -0.81
N LEU A 207 -14.23 -0.96 -0.19
CA LEU A 207 -13.76 0.32 0.35
C LEU A 207 -13.60 1.40 -0.74
N ILE A 208 -13.10 1.02 -1.93
CA ILE A 208 -13.04 1.90 -3.09
C ILE A 208 -14.45 2.26 -3.56
N GLY A 209 -15.32 1.27 -3.75
CA GLY A 209 -16.68 1.47 -4.27
C GLY A 209 -17.57 2.31 -3.34
N ARG A 210 -17.33 2.22 -2.03
CA ARG A 210 -17.99 3.01 -0.99
C ARG A 210 -17.33 4.37 -0.75
N ASN A 211 -16.22 4.67 -1.41
CA ASN A 211 -15.37 5.82 -1.15
C ASN A 211 -14.95 5.97 0.34
N ILE A 212 -14.70 4.85 1.01
CA ILE A 212 -14.22 4.85 2.40
C ILE A 212 -12.71 5.05 2.38
N ALA A 213 -12.22 6.09 3.05
CA ALA A 213 -10.80 6.36 3.18
C ALA A 213 -10.07 5.23 3.94
N PRO A 214 -8.96 4.69 3.40
CA PRO A 214 -8.25 3.54 3.98
C PRO A 214 -7.65 3.81 5.38
N GLY A 215 -7.47 5.08 5.74
CA GLY A 215 -6.91 5.51 7.02
C GLY A 215 -7.94 5.74 8.14
N LEU A 216 -9.25 5.57 7.90
CA LEU A 216 -10.29 6.00 8.84
C LEU A 216 -10.34 5.23 10.17
N GLN A 217 -9.83 4.00 10.21
CA GLN A 217 -9.92 3.09 11.37
C GLN A 217 -8.56 2.78 11.99
N ARG A 218 -7.59 3.69 11.85
CA ARG A 218 -6.22 3.49 12.34
C ARG A 218 -5.61 4.78 12.87
N HIS A 219 -4.48 4.63 13.54
CA HIS A 219 -3.66 5.74 14.01
C HIS A 219 -2.41 5.93 13.14
N PHE A 220 -1.86 7.13 13.21
CA PHE A 220 -0.64 7.57 12.54
C PHE A 220 0.39 8.10 13.55
N ALA A 221 1.66 8.10 13.17
CA ALA A 221 2.72 8.61 14.05
C ALA A 221 2.58 10.11 14.32
N PHE A 222 2.16 10.89 13.31
CA PHE A 222 2.05 12.34 13.43
C PHE A 222 1.07 12.81 14.52
N GLU A 223 0.09 11.98 14.89
CA GLU A 223 -0.88 12.29 15.96
C GLU A 223 -0.21 12.59 17.30
N LYS A 224 1.00 12.09 17.52
CA LYS A 224 1.76 12.27 18.75
C LYS A 224 2.79 13.39 18.67
N PHE A 225 2.94 14.05 17.53
CA PHE A 225 3.94 15.11 17.36
C PHE A 225 3.45 16.39 18.03
N PRO A 226 4.22 17.04 18.94
CA PRO A 226 3.72 18.18 19.70
C PRO A 226 3.38 19.42 18.87
N TRP A 227 3.96 19.53 17.67
CA TRP A 227 3.70 20.60 16.72
C TRP A 227 2.53 20.30 15.77
N PHE A 228 1.90 19.13 15.87
CA PHE A 228 0.75 18.78 15.05
C PHE A 228 -0.55 19.24 15.70
N ASP A 229 -1.38 19.98 14.94
CA ASP A 229 -2.72 20.37 15.37
C ASP A 229 -3.70 19.21 15.14
N SER A 230 -4.19 18.62 16.25
CA SER A 230 -5.14 17.50 16.21
C SER A 230 -6.44 17.83 15.49
N ASN A 231 -6.84 19.11 15.44
CA ASN A 231 -8.06 19.52 14.73
C ASN A 231 -7.97 19.23 13.22
N LEU A 232 -6.77 19.25 12.63
CA LEU A 232 -6.58 18.90 11.21
C LEU A 232 -7.02 17.46 10.93
N LEU A 233 -6.67 16.52 11.82
CA LEU A 233 -7.08 15.12 11.67
C LEU A 233 -8.57 14.96 11.93
N THR A 234 -9.10 15.55 13.00
CA THR A 234 -10.53 15.46 13.33
C THR A 234 -11.39 15.97 12.17
N ASN A 235 -11.08 17.16 11.63
CA ASN A 235 -11.81 17.75 10.51
C ASN A 235 -11.70 16.88 9.25
N ALA A 236 -10.52 16.35 8.93
CA ALA A 236 -10.33 15.49 7.76
C ALA A 236 -11.08 14.15 7.90
N GLN A 237 -11.12 13.55 9.10
CA GLN A 237 -11.89 12.34 9.37
C GLN A 237 -13.39 12.59 9.26
N GLU A 238 -13.90 13.69 9.80
CA GLU A 238 -15.31 14.10 9.66
C GLU A 238 -15.67 14.29 8.18
N GLN A 239 -14.86 15.04 7.43
CA GLN A 239 -15.04 15.23 6.00
C GLN A 239 -15.03 13.90 5.24
N ALA A 240 -14.08 13.00 5.54
CA ALA A 240 -14.01 11.70 4.90
C ALA A 240 -15.26 10.84 5.20
N ARG A 241 -15.82 10.91 6.42
CA ARG A 241 -17.09 10.22 6.76
C ARG A 241 -18.27 10.75 5.95
N THR A 242 -18.34 12.05 5.69
CA THR A 242 -19.43 12.63 4.85
C THR A 242 -19.36 12.20 3.38
N GLN A 243 -18.20 11.77 2.90
CA GLN A 243 -18.00 11.32 1.53
C GLN A 243 -18.26 9.82 1.30
N ILE A 244 -18.58 9.08 2.36
CA ILE A 244 -18.89 7.65 2.28
C ILE A 244 -20.23 7.47 1.58
N LEU A 245 -20.23 6.67 0.51
CA LEU A 245 -21.44 6.35 -0.26
C LEU A 245 -22.32 5.33 0.49
N PRO A 246 -23.65 5.26 0.25
CA PRO A 246 -24.57 4.28 0.87
C PRO A 246 -24.25 2.80 0.57
N SER A 247 -24.82 1.88 1.36
CA SER A 247 -24.43 0.44 1.36
C SER A 247 -25.43 -0.34 0.54
N GLY A 248 -25.00 -1.49 0.01
CA GLY A 248 -25.90 -2.44 -0.64
C GLY A 248 -26.06 -2.27 -2.15
N ASP A 249 -25.44 -1.24 -2.74
CA ASP A 249 -25.46 -1.04 -4.20
C ASP A 249 -24.29 -1.74 -4.92
N LEU A 250 -23.28 -2.21 -4.17
CA LEU A 250 -22.11 -2.88 -4.74
C LEU A 250 -22.41 -4.34 -5.09
N GLN A 251 -22.07 -4.73 -6.31
CA GLN A 251 -22.22 -6.11 -6.79
C GLN A 251 -20.89 -6.88 -6.69
N ILE A 252 -20.37 -7.05 -5.47
CA ILE A 252 -19.09 -7.73 -5.22
C ILE A 252 -19.37 -9.17 -4.78
N GLN A 253 -18.88 -10.13 -5.56
CA GLN A 253 -18.89 -11.56 -5.24
C GLN A 253 -17.48 -12.01 -4.87
N ALA A 254 -17.36 -12.74 -3.77
CA ALA A 254 -16.09 -13.25 -3.28
C ALA A 254 -16.26 -14.72 -2.90
N SER A 255 -15.43 -15.59 -3.46
CA SER A 255 -15.52 -17.03 -3.19
C SER A 255 -14.18 -17.69 -2.96
N ASP A 256 -14.22 -18.78 -2.21
CA ASP A 256 -13.09 -19.68 -1.99
C ASP A 256 -13.61 -21.11 -1.82
N ILE A 257 -12.77 -22.10 -2.10
CA ILE A 257 -13.10 -23.51 -1.85
C ILE A 257 -13.01 -23.84 -0.36
N ASP A 258 -12.16 -23.12 0.38
CA ASP A 258 -11.95 -23.28 1.81
C ASP A 258 -12.97 -22.46 2.60
N GLY A 259 -13.90 -23.15 3.28
CA GLY A 259 -14.91 -22.52 4.13
C GLY A 259 -14.31 -21.72 5.30
N SER A 260 -13.16 -22.15 5.83
CA SER A 260 -12.50 -21.42 6.92
C SER A 260 -11.99 -20.06 6.45
N MET A 261 -11.51 -19.96 5.21
CA MET A 261 -11.08 -18.70 4.61
C MET A 261 -12.27 -17.76 4.39
N ILE A 262 -13.43 -18.29 4.00
CA ILE A 262 -14.67 -17.51 3.88
C ILE A 262 -15.09 -16.92 5.23
N ASP A 263 -14.98 -17.68 6.32
CA ASP A 263 -15.32 -17.16 7.65
C ASP A 263 -14.35 -16.05 8.10
N ILE A 264 -13.05 -16.21 7.85
CA ILE A 264 -12.05 -15.16 8.07
C ILE A 264 -12.34 -13.93 7.21
N ALA A 265 -12.71 -14.12 5.94
CA ALA A 265 -13.02 -13.03 5.02
C ALA A 265 -14.24 -12.22 5.49
N LYS A 266 -15.30 -12.89 5.97
CA LYS A 266 -16.46 -12.23 6.57
C LYS A 266 -16.09 -11.45 7.83
N LEU A 267 -15.27 -12.00 8.72
CA LEU A 267 -14.79 -11.30 9.91
C LEU A 267 -14.01 -10.04 9.53
N ASN A 268 -13.06 -10.16 8.59
CA ASN A 268 -12.27 -9.03 8.11
C ASN A 268 -13.14 -7.96 7.44
N ALA A 269 -14.13 -8.36 6.63
CA ALA A 269 -15.07 -7.44 5.99
C ALA A 269 -15.99 -6.74 7.00
N HIS A 270 -16.39 -7.45 8.06
CA HIS A 270 -17.14 -6.86 9.17
C HIS A 270 -16.32 -5.77 9.87
N GLN A 271 -15.06 -6.04 10.20
CA GLN A 271 -14.17 -5.04 10.80
C GLN A 271 -13.94 -3.84 9.88
N ALA A 272 -13.78 -4.09 8.58
CA ALA A 272 -13.66 -3.03 7.57
C ALA A 272 -14.96 -2.23 7.36
N GLY A 273 -16.09 -2.66 7.93
CA GLY A 273 -17.38 -1.99 7.78
C GLY A 273 -18.05 -2.18 6.42
N VAL A 274 -17.69 -3.25 5.69
CA VAL A 274 -18.15 -3.53 4.31
C VAL A 274 -18.71 -4.95 4.13
N LEU A 275 -19.03 -5.65 5.23
CA LEU A 275 -19.58 -7.01 5.17
C LEU A 275 -20.82 -7.12 4.28
N HIS A 276 -21.72 -6.13 4.35
CA HIS A 276 -22.98 -6.12 3.60
C HIS A 276 -22.82 -5.74 2.13
N ASP A 277 -21.64 -5.25 1.73
CA ASP A 277 -21.33 -4.88 0.35
C ASP A 277 -20.73 -6.07 -0.45
N ILE A 278 -20.46 -7.21 0.22
CA ILE A 278 -19.77 -8.37 -0.38
C ILE A 278 -20.57 -9.65 -0.14
N SER A 279 -20.90 -10.34 -1.23
CA SER A 279 -21.49 -11.69 -1.20
C SER A 279 -20.39 -12.75 -1.12
N PHE A 280 -20.09 -13.21 0.09
CA PHE A 280 -19.16 -14.32 0.33
C PHE A 280 -19.80 -15.70 0.15
N LYS A 281 -19.17 -16.59 -0.63
CA LYS A 281 -19.65 -17.97 -0.86
C LYS A 281 -18.51 -18.98 -0.84
N GLN A 282 -18.72 -20.11 -0.17
CA GLN A 282 -17.84 -21.27 -0.33
C GLN A 282 -18.20 -22.00 -1.63
N VAL A 283 -17.36 -21.89 -2.64
CA VAL A 283 -17.57 -22.54 -3.94
C VAL A 283 -16.25 -22.67 -4.69
N ALA A 284 -16.04 -23.82 -5.32
CA ALA A 284 -14.87 -24.04 -6.16
C ALA A 284 -14.98 -23.25 -7.48
N VAL A 285 -13.85 -22.80 -8.01
CA VAL A 285 -13.78 -22.06 -9.28
C VAL A 285 -14.54 -22.74 -10.42
N LYS A 286 -14.41 -24.06 -10.55
CA LYS A 286 -15.07 -24.85 -11.61
C LYS A 286 -16.61 -24.81 -11.53
N ASP A 287 -17.17 -24.57 -10.34
CA ASP A 287 -18.61 -24.60 -10.06
C ASP A 287 -19.20 -23.18 -9.92
N LEU A 288 -18.35 -22.15 -9.95
CA LEU A 288 -18.77 -20.76 -9.80
C LEU A 288 -19.50 -20.29 -11.07
N ASN A 289 -20.80 -20.03 -10.96
CA ASN A 289 -21.60 -19.53 -12.08
C ASN A 289 -21.78 -18.01 -11.99
N ILE A 290 -21.33 -17.29 -13.02
CA ILE A 290 -21.48 -15.85 -13.17
C ILE A 290 -22.51 -15.60 -14.28
N THR A 291 -23.64 -14.99 -13.92
CA THR A 291 -24.77 -14.76 -14.82
C THR A 291 -24.95 -13.31 -15.24
N THR A 292 -24.21 -12.38 -14.64
CA THR A 292 -24.20 -10.96 -15.02
C THR A 292 -23.20 -10.70 -16.15
N ASP A 293 -23.34 -9.56 -16.82
CA ASP A 293 -22.46 -9.12 -17.91
C ASP A 293 -21.57 -7.95 -17.48
N ASN A 294 -20.54 -7.66 -18.28
CA ASN A 294 -19.73 -6.44 -18.20
C ASN A 294 -18.99 -6.25 -16.87
N GLY A 295 -18.69 -7.35 -16.15
CA GLY A 295 -18.00 -7.29 -14.87
C GLY A 295 -16.48 -7.34 -14.96
N ILE A 296 -15.85 -7.18 -13.79
CA ILE A 296 -14.41 -7.29 -13.58
C ILE A 296 -14.15 -8.47 -12.63
N LEU A 297 -13.31 -9.39 -13.06
CA LEU A 297 -12.81 -10.49 -12.23
C LEU A 297 -11.35 -10.22 -11.87
N ILE A 298 -11.01 -10.21 -10.58
CA ILE A 298 -9.63 -10.14 -10.12
C ILE A 298 -9.37 -11.33 -9.21
N ALA A 299 -8.34 -12.12 -9.51
CA ALA A 299 -7.97 -13.28 -8.72
C ALA A 299 -6.47 -13.27 -8.38
N ASN A 300 -6.17 -13.75 -7.18
CA ASN A 300 -4.81 -14.03 -6.73
C ASN A 300 -4.67 -15.53 -6.39
N PRO A 301 -4.70 -16.43 -7.40
CA PRO A 301 -4.64 -17.86 -7.14
C PRO A 301 -3.28 -18.28 -6.54
N PRO A 302 -3.20 -19.43 -5.87
CA PRO A 302 -1.97 -19.95 -5.31
C PRO A 302 -0.85 -20.08 -6.36
N TYR A 303 0.36 -19.67 -6.00
CA TYR A 303 1.48 -19.63 -6.94
C TYR A 303 2.25 -20.94 -7.13
N GLY A 304 1.97 -21.98 -6.33
CA GLY A 304 2.62 -23.29 -6.45
C GLY A 304 4.12 -23.28 -6.10
N LYS A 305 4.49 -23.00 -4.84
CA LYS A 305 5.90 -22.87 -4.42
C LYS A 305 6.67 -24.21 -4.39
N ARG A 306 5.99 -25.34 -4.20
CA ARG A 306 6.56 -26.70 -4.27
C ARG A 306 5.96 -27.46 -5.47
N MET A 307 6.63 -28.50 -5.96
CA MET A 307 6.19 -29.24 -7.16
C MET A 307 4.75 -29.79 -7.07
N GLN A 308 4.31 -30.26 -5.89
CA GLN A 308 2.94 -30.73 -5.69
C GLN A 308 1.93 -29.56 -5.74
N ASP A 309 2.26 -28.45 -5.06
CA ASP A 309 1.48 -27.21 -5.08
C ASP A 309 1.37 -26.62 -6.49
N GLN A 310 2.41 -26.79 -7.32
CA GLN A 310 2.43 -26.31 -8.69
C GLN A 310 1.47 -27.07 -9.60
N LYS A 311 1.35 -28.39 -9.43
CA LYS A 311 0.34 -29.18 -10.18
C LYS A 311 -1.07 -28.79 -9.79
N GLN A 312 -1.33 -28.58 -8.50
CA GLN A 312 -2.64 -28.14 -8.02
C GLN A 312 -2.98 -26.72 -8.52
N ALA A 313 -2.02 -25.79 -8.45
CA ALA A 313 -2.17 -24.44 -8.99
C ALA A 313 -2.47 -24.46 -10.50
N ARG A 314 -1.77 -25.28 -11.27
CA ARG A 314 -1.98 -25.40 -12.72
C ARG A 314 -3.33 -26.03 -13.08
N ASN A 315 -3.81 -26.99 -12.29
CA ASN A 315 -5.18 -27.50 -12.44
C ASN A 315 -6.21 -26.40 -12.17
N LEU A 316 -6.01 -25.59 -11.13
CA LEU A 316 -6.86 -24.43 -10.86
C LEU A 316 -6.84 -23.42 -12.02
N TYR A 317 -5.68 -23.15 -12.62
CA TYR A 317 -5.59 -22.26 -13.79
C TYR A 317 -6.39 -22.79 -14.98
N GLN A 318 -6.38 -24.11 -15.19
CA GLN A 318 -7.20 -24.75 -16.22
C GLN A 318 -8.69 -24.61 -15.91
N GLN A 319 -9.12 -24.87 -14.67
CA GLN A 319 -10.52 -24.65 -14.25
C GLN A 319 -10.96 -23.19 -14.43
N MET A 320 -10.08 -22.23 -14.12
CA MET A 320 -10.32 -20.81 -14.39
C MET A 320 -10.50 -20.55 -15.88
N GLY A 321 -9.63 -21.12 -16.73
CA GLY A 321 -9.74 -21.02 -18.18
C GLY A 321 -11.05 -21.58 -18.71
N ASP A 322 -11.38 -22.82 -18.35
CA ASP A 322 -12.59 -23.52 -18.78
C ASP A 322 -13.87 -22.78 -18.37
N ASN A 323 -13.89 -22.19 -17.18
CA ASN A 323 -15.08 -21.53 -16.66
C ASN A 323 -15.18 -20.03 -17.00
N PHE A 324 -14.07 -19.30 -17.05
CA PHE A 324 -14.13 -17.83 -17.20
C PHE A 324 -13.79 -17.34 -18.60
N SER A 325 -13.15 -18.14 -19.46
CA SER A 325 -12.86 -17.73 -20.85
C SER A 325 -14.14 -17.42 -21.65
N LYS A 326 -15.23 -18.16 -21.41
CA LYS A 326 -16.55 -17.97 -22.03
C LYS A 326 -17.25 -16.67 -21.65
N LEU A 327 -16.85 -15.99 -20.58
CA LEU A 327 -17.45 -14.72 -20.12
C LEU A 327 -16.95 -13.54 -20.96
N THR A 328 -17.25 -13.49 -22.26
CA THR A 328 -16.61 -12.55 -23.21
C THR A 328 -16.82 -11.07 -22.89
N THR A 329 -17.90 -10.72 -22.17
CA THR A 329 -18.19 -9.35 -21.71
C THR A 329 -17.36 -8.94 -20.49
N TRP A 330 -16.81 -9.91 -19.76
CA TRP A 330 -16.01 -9.67 -18.55
C TRP A 330 -14.54 -9.45 -18.85
N SER A 331 -13.95 -8.46 -18.17
CA SER A 331 -12.49 -8.35 -18.09
C SER A 331 -11.97 -9.16 -16.91
N LYS A 332 -10.92 -9.97 -17.13
CA LYS A 332 -10.34 -10.83 -16.10
C LYS A 332 -8.88 -10.48 -15.86
N TYR A 333 -8.50 -10.49 -14.60
CA TYR A 333 -7.18 -10.12 -14.14
C TYR A 333 -6.67 -11.15 -13.14
N TYR A 334 -5.50 -11.73 -13.44
CA TYR A 334 -4.91 -12.78 -12.61
C TYR A 334 -3.51 -12.36 -12.17
N LEU A 335 -3.26 -12.39 -10.87
CA LEU A 335 -1.91 -12.23 -10.33
C LEU A 335 -1.29 -13.62 -10.16
N SER A 336 -0.16 -13.88 -10.81
CA SER A 336 0.59 -15.14 -10.62
C SER A 336 2.08 -14.94 -10.81
N SER A 337 2.89 -15.76 -10.12
CA SER A 337 4.33 -15.87 -10.41
C SER A 337 4.67 -17.01 -11.39
N ASP A 338 3.69 -17.83 -11.82
CA ASP A 338 3.93 -18.88 -12.82
C ASP A 338 3.95 -18.27 -14.24
N LEU A 339 5.12 -18.26 -14.86
CA LEU A 339 5.30 -17.74 -16.21
C LEU A 339 4.60 -18.60 -17.29
N GLU A 340 4.20 -19.83 -16.96
CA GLU A 340 3.38 -20.68 -17.82
C GLU A 340 1.86 -20.49 -17.58
N PHE A 341 1.43 -19.51 -16.78
CA PHE A 341 0.00 -19.29 -16.48
C PHE A 341 -0.90 -19.32 -17.73
N GLU A 342 -0.54 -18.58 -18.79
CA GLU A 342 -1.32 -18.49 -20.04
C GLU A 342 -1.51 -19.84 -20.75
N LYS A 343 -0.53 -20.75 -20.61
CA LYS A 343 -0.59 -22.10 -21.19
C LYS A 343 -1.66 -22.96 -20.51
N TYR A 344 -1.76 -22.87 -19.18
CA TYR A 344 -2.74 -23.63 -18.40
C TYR A 344 -4.11 -22.97 -18.38
N TYR A 345 -4.16 -21.64 -18.37
CA TYR A 345 -5.40 -20.89 -18.56
C TYR A 345 -5.99 -21.05 -19.98
N GLY A 346 -5.18 -21.47 -20.96
CA GLY A 346 -5.62 -21.81 -22.31
C GLY A 346 -5.82 -20.61 -23.25
N THR A 347 -5.61 -19.39 -22.77
CA THR A 347 -5.72 -18.16 -23.57
C THR A 347 -4.56 -17.22 -23.27
N LYS A 348 -4.03 -16.55 -24.30
CA LYS A 348 -3.01 -15.50 -24.14
C LYS A 348 -3.63 -14.21 -23.58
N ALA A 349 -2.94 -13.60 -22.63
CA ALA A 349 -3.35 -12.33 -22.05
C ALA A 349 -3.24 -11.20 -23.08
N THR A 350 -4.19 -10.27 -23.06
CA THR A 350 -4.15 -9.03 -23.84
C THR A 350 -2.94 -8.18 -23.43
N LYS A 351 -2.65 -8.16 -22.13
CA LYS A 351 -1.51 -7.43 -21.56
C LYS A 351 -0.96 -8.16 -20.34
N ARG A 352 0.35 -8.03 -20.11
CA ARG A 352 1.00 -8.47 -18.87
C ARG A 352 1.68 -7.28 -18.22
N ARG A 353 1.52 -7.15 -16.91
CA ARG A 353 2.21 -6.13 -16.12
C ARG A 353 3.04 -6.80 -15.03
N LYS A 354 4.36 -6.58 -15.06
CA LYS A 354 5.25 -7.06 -14.02
C LYS A 354 5.02 -6.26 -12.74
N LEU A 355 4.82 -6.96 -11.63
CA LEU A 355 4.64 -6.42 -10.29
C LEU A 355 5.52 -7.20 -9.28
N TYR A 356 5.66 -6.66 -8.07
CA TYR A 356 6.46 -7.28 -7.01
C TYR A 356 5.67 -7.37 -5.70
N ASN A 357 5.25 -8.58 -5.34
CA ASN A 357 4.65 -8.85 -4.03
C ASN A 357 5.78 -9.14 -3.02
N GLY A 358 6.29 -8.07 -2.40
CA GLY A 358 7.53 -8.14 -1.62
C GLY A 358 8.72 -8.45 -2.53
N ALA A 359 9.50 -9.48 -2.19
CA ALA A 359 10.61 -9.93 -3.05
C ALA A 359 10.16 -10.85 -4.20
N LEU A 360 8.91 -11.35 -4.17
CA LEU A 360 8.40 -12.25 -5.18
C LEU A 360 7.98 -11.45 -6.42
N ARG A 361 8.64 -11.69 -7.54
CA ARG A 361 8.19 -11.21 -8.84
C ARG A 361 6.90 -11.95 -9.23
N THR A 362 5.88 -11.18 -9.61
CA THR A 362 4.60 -11.66 -10.13
C THR A 362 4.29 -10.93 -11.43
N ASP A 363 3.47 -11.52 -12.29
CA ASP A 363 2.89 -10.87 -13.44
C ASP A 363 1.37 -10.78 -13.26
N PHE A 364 0.81 -9.61 -13.56
CA PHE A 364 -0.63 -9.34 -13.57
C PHE A 364 -1.13 -9.50 -15.01
N PHE A 365 -1.69 -10.67 -15.29
CA PHE A 365 -2.21 -11.06 -16.60
C PHE A 365 -3.58 -10.42 -16.78
N GLN A 366 -3.77 -9.69 -17.88
CA GLN A 366 -4.98 -8.93 -18.16
C GLN A 366 -5.63 -9.46 -19.44
N TYR A 367 -6.90 -9.84 -19.32
CA TYR A 367 -7.76 -10.33 -20.39
C TYR A 367 -8.92 -9.35 -20.50
N TRP A 368 -8.85 -8.42 -21.44
CA TRP A 368 -9.88 -7.39 -21.56
C TRP A 368 -11.12 -7.97 -22.24
N GLY A 369 -12.27 -7.78 -21.61
CA GLY A 369 -13.55 -8.18 -22.16
C GLY A 369 -13.96 -7.29 -23.33
N HIS A 370 -15.06 -7.67 -23.97
CA HIS A 370 -15.74 -6.89 -24.99
C HIS A 370 -17.11 -6.47 -24.45
N PRO A 371 -17.19 -5.35 -23.70
CA PRO A 371 -18.42 -4.97 -23.01
C PRO A 371 -19.54 -4.67 -23.99
N THR A 372 -20.74 -5.13 -23.65
CA THR A 372 -21.98 -4.84 -24.38
C THR A 372 -22.81 -3.85 -23.56
N TYR A 373 -22.45 -2.57 -23.65
CA TYR A 373 -23.26 -1.52 -23.04
C TYR A 373 -24.54 -1.35 -23.87
N LYS A 374 -25.71 -1.49 -23.22
CA LYS A 374 -26.97 -1.02 -23.82
C LYS A 374 -26.86 0.51 -23.92
N LYS A 375 -27.05 1.02 -25.14
CA LYS A 375 -27.10 2.47 -25.41
C LYS A 375 -28.28 3.12 -24.70
#